data_AF-A0A8H4V210-F1
#
_entry.id   AF-A0A8H4V210-F1
#
_cell.length_a   1.000
_cell.length_b   1.000
_cell.length_c   1.000
_cell.angle_alpha   90.00
_cell.angle_beta   90.00
_cell.angle_gamma   90.00
#
_symmetry.space_group_name_H-M   'P 1'
#
loop_
_entity.id
_entity.type
_entity.pdbx_description
1 polymer ?
#
loop_
_entity_poly.entity_id
_entity_poly.type
_entity_poly.pdbx_seq_one_letter_code
_entity_poly.pdbx_strand_id
1 'polypeptide(L)'
;MVVVNDVEYLCDEERRLKEDRERKRYWKKWGPYVAERQWATVREDYSENGDAWSHFSHEHSRSRAYRWGEDGIAGVCDTHGQLNIAFSFWNEKDDFLKERLFGLSNPQGNHGESIKECHFHLDNTPSKKFPYQDLIDENARRGRQDREYQLLDTGVFNESKYWDIFIETGKEEDDEEEISFR
;
A
#
# COMPACT_ATOMS: atom_id res chain seq x y z
N MET A 1 21.34 -22.87 6.57
CA MET A 1 22.07 -23.51 7.66
C MET A 1 22.82 -24.67 7.06
N VAL A 2 24.13 -24.68 7.16
CA VAL A 2 24.98 -25.77 6.65
C VAL A 2 25.66 -26.41 7.85
N VAL A 3 25.52 -27.73 8.01
CA VAL A 3 26.21 -28.47 9.06
C VAL A 3 27.44 -29.14 8.46
N VAL A 4 28.62 -28.87 9.01
CA VAL A 4 29.89 -29.48 8.58
C VAL A 4 30.64 -29.92 9.83
N ASN A 5 30.95 -31.22 9.94
CA ASN A 5 31.62 -31.81 11.11
C ASN A 5 30.96 -31.42 12.43
N ASP A 6 29.63 -31.58 12.51
CA ASP A 6 28.77 -31.23 13.65
C ASP A 6 28.76 -29.75 14.08
N VAL A 7 29.31 -28.84 13.26
CA VAL A 7 29.24 -27.38 13.46
C VAL A 7 28.13 -26.78 12.58
N GLU A 8 27.19 -26.05 13.20
CA GLU A 8 26.19 -25.22 12.50
C GLU A 8 26.84 -23.94 11.95
N TYR A 9 26.80 -23.76 10.63
CA TYR A 9 27.07 -22.49 9.96
C TYR A 9 25.74 -21.84 9.55
N LEU A 10 25.49 -20.65 10.11
CA LEU A 10 24.33 -19.80 9.83
C LEU A 10 24.79 -18.56 9.06
N CYS A 11 24.05 -18.17 8.01
CA CYS A 11 24.19 -16.82 7.47
C CYS A 11 23.61 -15.78 8.46
N ASP A 12 23.89 -14.50 8.23
CA ASP A 12 23.49 -13.45 9.19
C ASP A 12 21.97 -13.35 9.37
N GLU A 13 21.19 -13.56 8.30
CA GLU A 13 19.72 -13.64 8.40
C GLU A 13 19.25 -14.86 9.21
N GLU A 14 19.90 -16.02 9.06
CA GLU A 14 19.58 -17.19 9.89
C GLU A 14 19.96 -17.00 11.35
N ARG A 15 20.99 -16.19 11.63
CA ARG A 15 21.36 -15.76 12.99
C ARG A 15 20.28 -14.84 13.57
N ARG A 16 19.86 -13.80 12.84
CA ARG A 16 18.76 -12.90 13.24
C ARG A 16 17.46 -13.67 13.49
N LEU A 17 17.06 -14.56 12.57
CA LEU A 17 15.89 -15.41 12.75
C LEU A 17 16.03 -16.40 13.92
N LYS A 18 17.24 -16.82 14.31
CA LYS A 18 17.47 -17.63 15.52
C LYS A 18 17.33 -16.77 16.79
N GLU A 19 17.93 -15.58 16.82
CA GLU A 19 17.83 -14.61 17.92
C GLU A 19 16.39 -14.15 18.19
N ASP A 20 15.59 -13.93 17.13
CA ASP A 20 14.17 -13.56 17.21
C ASP A 20 13.32 -14.69 17.81
N ARG A 21 13.51 -15.94 17.35
CA ARG A 21 12.86 -17.13 17.93
C ARG A 21 13.27 -17.38 19.38
N GLU A 22 14.54 -17.10 19.72
CA GLU A 22 15.09 -17.23 21.08
C GLU A 22 14.81 -16.01 21.96
N ARG A 23 14.15 -14.97 21.45
CA ARG A 23 13.85 -13.68 22.12
C ARG A 23 15.09 -12.98 22.71
N LYS A 24 16.18 -13.00 21.96
CA LYS A 24 17.44 -12.29 22.27
C LYS A 24 17.48 -10.88 21.69
N ARG A 25 16.88 -10.68 20.52
CA ARG A 25 16.61 -9.41 19.83
C ARG A 25 15.31 -9.56 19.06
N TYR A 26 14.44 -8.57 19.09
CA TYR A 26 13.09 -8.65 18.53
C TYR A 26 13.05 -8.19 17.06
N TRP A 27 13.82 -8.87 16.20
CA TRP A 27 14.04 -8.47 14.81
C TRP A 27 12.76 -8.30 13.97
N LYS A 28 11.64 -8.95 14.33
CA LYS A 28 10.33 -8.76 13.67
C LYS A 28 9.42 -7.68 14.27
N LYS A 29 9.83 -6.99 15.34
CA LYS A 29 8.95 -6.07 16.12
C LYS A 29 8.25 -5.01 15.27
N TRP A 30 8.98 -4.35 14.38
CA TRP A 30 8.45 -3.47 13.34
C TRP A 30 8.45 -4.17 11.98
N GLY A 31 7.64 -3.74 11.02
CA GLY A 31 7.75 -4.16 9.63
C GLY A 31 6.64 -3.70 8.70
N PRO A 32 6.75 -3.98 7.38
CA PRO A 32 5.74 -3.67 6.38
C PRO A 32 4.54 -4.61 6.53
N TYR A 33 3.76 -4.39 7.59
CA TYR A 33 2.58 -5.18 7.96
C TYR A 33 1.28 -4.37 7.81
N VAL A 34 1.39 -3.06 7.49
CA VAL A 34 0.27 -2.21 7.06
C VAL A 34 -0.17 -2.64 5.67
N ALA A 35 -1.48 -2.61 5.38
CA ALA A 35 -1.96 -2.87 4.03
C ALA A 35 -1.73 -1.65 3.13
N GLU A 36 -1.35 -1.85 1.87
CA GLU A 36 -1.30 -0.73 0.90
C GLU A 36 -2.71 -0.29 0.46
N ARG A 37 -3.72 -1.14 0.71
CA ARG A 37 -5.15 -0.85 0.57
C ARG A 37 -6.00 -1.76 1.47
N GLN A 38 -6.92 -1.18 2.24
CA GLN A 38 -7.94 -1.87 3.04
C GLN A 38 -9.36 -1.24 2.90
N TRP A 39 -9.51 -0.14 2.17
CA TRP A 39 -10.82 0.46 1.89
C TRP A 39 -11.70 -0.42 0.96
N ALA A 40 -13.02 -0.29 1.09
CA ALA A 40 -14.07 -1.10 0.47
C ALA A 40 -13.99 -2.61 0.79
N THR A 41 -13.65 -2.97 2.03
CA THR A 41 -13.56 -4.36 2.50
C THR A 41 -14.63 -4.71 3.53
N VAL A 42 -14.99 -6.00 3.60
CA VAL A 42 -16.03 -6.56 4.50
C VAL A 42 -15.76 -6.37 6.01
N ARG A 43 -14.59 -5.87 6.41
CA ARG A 43 -14.28 -5.55 7.81
C ARG A 43 -14.81 -4.19 8.23
N GLU A 44 -14.80 -3.21 7.32
CA GLU A 44 -15.29 -1.84 7.57
C GLU A 44 -16.74 -1.63 7.08
N ASP A 45 -17.45 -2.72 6.78
CA ASP A 45 -18.85 -2.68 6.41
C ASP A 45 -19.74 -2.49 7.64
N TYR A 46 -20.41 -1.34 7.69
CA TYR A 46 -21.46 -1.01 8.64
C TYR A 46 -22.74 -0.58 7.92
N SER A 47 -22.96 -1.08 6.70
CA SER A 47 -24.19 -0.88 5.95
C SER A 47 -25.31 -1.81 6.45
N GLU A 48 -26.56 -1.37 6.32
CA GLU A 48 -27.74 -2.18 6.72
C GLU A 48 -28.01 -3.35 5.75
N ASN A 49 -27.37 -3.35 4.57
CA ASN A 49 -27.60 -4.28 3.46
C ASN A 49 -26.39 -5.17 3.09
N GLY A 50 -25.23 -4.99 3.73
CA GLY A 50 -24.01 -5.76 3.42
C GLY A 50 -23.25 -5.32 2.17
N ASP A 51 -23.37 -4.04 1.78
CA ASP A 51 -22.60 -3.45 0.67
C ASP A 51 -21.27 -2.83 1.15
N ALA A 52 -20.37 -3.72 1.57
CA ALA A 52 -18.98 -3.40 1.89
C ALA A 52 -18.25 -2.61 0.80
N TRP A 53 -18.61 -2.83 -0.47
CA TRP A 53 -17.92 -2.27 -1.64
C TRP A 53 -18.22 -0.78 -1.85
N SER A 54 -19.39 -0.32 -1.39
CA SER A 54 -19.81 1.08 -1.44
C SER A 54 -19.70 1.80 -0.08
N HIS A 55 -19.90 1.08 1.05
CA HIS A 55 -19.98 1.70 2.38
C HIS A 55 -18.71 2.45 2.80
N PHE A 56 -17.54 1.89 2.54
CA PHE A 56 -16.24 2.48 2.92
C PHE A 56 -15.39 2.75 1.68
N SER A 57 -15.82 3.71 0.85
CA SER A 57 -15.13 4.11 -0.38
C SER A 57 -13.72 4.68 -0.12
N HIS A 58 -12.92 4.80 -1.19
CA HIS A 58 -11.64 5.55 -1.18
C HIS A 58 -11.82 7.02 -0.73
N GLU A 59 -13.00 7.61 -0.93
CA GLU A 59 -13.28 8.94 -0.40
C GLU A 59 -13.40 8.92 1.13
N HIS A 60 -14.10 7.93 1.67
CA HIS A 60 -14.27 7.71 3.11
C HIS A 60 -12.95 7.38 3.82
N SER A 61 -12.04 6.60 3.22
CA SER A 61 -10.79 6.17 3.88
C SER A 61 -9.79 7.28 4.19
N ARG A 62 -9.91 8.44 3.52
CA ARG A 62 -9.11 9.65 3.82
C ARG A 62 -9.69 10.49 4.97
N SER A 63 -10.94 10.23 5.35
CA SER A 63 -11.77 11.14 6.17
C SER A 63 -12.47 10.44 7.35
N ARG A 64 -12.30 9.12 7.50
CA ARG A 64 -12.83 8.30 8.60
C ARG A 64 -11.70 7.41 9.12
N ALA A 65 -11.53 7.37 10.43
CA ALA A 65 -10.68 6.35 11.06
C ALA A 65 -11.22 4.94 10.79
N TYR A 66 -10.32 3.99 10.56
CA TYR A 66 -10.62 2.57 10.49
C TYR A 66 -10.96 2.00 11.88
N ARG A 67 -11.39 0.74 11.91
CA ARG A 67 -11.69 -0.01 13.14
C ARG A 67 -10.99 -1.37 13.23
N TRP A 68 -10.59 -1.96 12.09
CA TRP A 68 -10.08 -3.34 12.02
C TRP A 68 -8.76 -3.49 11.26
N GLY A 69 -7.99 -2.41 11.17
CA GLY A 69 -6.64 -2.30 10.60
C GLY A 69 -6.40 -0.86 10.16
N GLU A 70 -5.42 -0.63 9.29
CA GLU A 70 -5.15 0.66 8.62
C GLU A 70 -4.62 0.38 7.21
N ASP A 71 -4.67 1.38 6.33
CA ASP A 71 -3.96 1.34 5.04
C ASP A 71 -3.19 2.63 4.72
N GLY A 72 -2.08 2.47 4.01
CA GLY A 72 -1.21 3.58 3.60
C GLY A 72 -0.04 3.16 2.72
N ILE A 73 0.48 4.09 1.92
CA ILE A 73 1.56 3.83 0.96
C ILE A 73 2.85 3.47 1.71
N ALA A 74 3.42 2.29 1.39
CA ALA A 74 4.61 1.71 2.00
C ALA A 74 4.61 1.75 3.55
N GLY A 75 3.44 1.50 4.14
CA GLY A 75 3.26 1.64 5.57
C GLY A 75 4.02 0.60 6.41
N VAL A 76 4.53 1.03 7.56
CA VAL A 76 5.20 0.19 8.57
C VAL A 76 4.45 0.30 9.90
N CYS A 77 4.30 -0.83 10.58
CA CYS A 77 3.74 -0.88 11.93
C CYS A 77 4.43 -1.93 12.80
N ASP A 78 4.09 -1.96 14.09
CA ASP A 78 4.52 -3.03 14.98
C ASP A 78 3.78 -4.35 14.68
N THR A 79 4.24 -5.49 15.21
CA THR A 79 3.63 -6.81 14.99
C THR A 79 2.14 -6.93 15.36
N HIS A 80 1.58 -5.97 16.10
CA HIS A 80 0.18 -5.93 16.51
C HIS A 80 -0.63 -4.83 15.81
N GLY A 81 -0.01 -3.99 14.97
CA GLY A 81 -0.68 -2.89 14.26
C GLY A 81 -1.19 -1.76 15.16
N GLN A 82 -0.58 -1.55 16.32
CA GLN A 82 -0.96 -0.51 17.31
C GLN A 82 -0.44 0.87 16.91
N LEU A 83 0.78 0.96 16.37
CA LEU A 83 1.31 2.18 15.75
C LEU A 83 1.54 1.93 14.27
N ASN A 84 0.85 2.67 13.40
CA ASN A 84 1.00 2.60 11.95
C ASN A 84 1.58 3.92 11.44
N ILE A 85 2.67 3.83 10.67
CA ILE A 85 3.38 4.94 10.02
C ILE A 85 3.28 4.71 8.52
N ALA A 86 2.86 5.72 7.76
CA ALA A 86 2.75 5.64 6.30
C ALA A 86 3.07 7.00 5.67
N PHE A 87 3.31 7.01 4.36
CA PHE A 87 3.76 8.20 3.65
C PHE A 87 2.63 8.87 2.84
N SER A 88 2.62 10.20 2.88
CA SER A 88 1.61 11.04 2.21
C SER A 88 2.29 11.99 1.22
N PHE A 89 1.90 11.91 -0.05
CA PHE A 89 2.52 12.67 -1.15
C PHE A 89 1.57 13.72 -1.70
N TRP A 90 2.11 14.81 -2.25
CA TRP A 90 1.30 15.85 -2.87
C TRP A 90 1.96 16.39 -4.14
N ASN A 91 1.14 16.65 -5.15
CA ASN A 91 1.52 17.20 -6.46
C ASN A 91 1.14 18.69 -6.60
N GLU A 92 0.57 19.29 -5.56
CA GLU A 92 -0.02 20.64 -5.57
C GLU A 92 -1.15 20.81 -6.64
N LYS A 93 -1.81 19.73 -7.07
CA LYS A 93 -2.90 19.73 -8.09
C LYS A 93 -4.12 18.88 -7.70
N ASP A 94 -3.89 17.82 -6.92
CA ASP A 94 -4.93 17.05 -6.25
C ASP A 94 -5.44 17.83 -5.03
N ASP A 95 -6.75 17.76 -4.77
CA ASP A 95 -7.43 18.53 -3.71
C ASP A 95 -7.20 17.95 -2.30
N PHE A 96 -6.32 16.95 -2.19
CA PHE A 96 -6.04 16.13 -1.01
C PHE A 96 -4.61 15.54 -1.12
N LEU A 97 -4.06 15.07 0.02
CA LEU A 97 -2.81 14.32 0.03
C LEU A 97 -3.04 12.89 -0.47
N LYS A 98 -2.11 12.36 -1.28
CA LYS A 98 -2.11 10.97 -1.72
C LYS A 98 -1.39 10.11 -0.69
N GLU A 99 -2.16 9.61 0.27
CA GLU A 99 -1.71 8.79 1.41
C GLU A 99 -1.91 7.27 1.16
N ARG A 100 -2.76 6.94 0.19
CA ARG A 100 -3.30 5.60 -0.08
C ARG A 100 -3.34 5.34 -1.59
N LEU A 101 -3.25 4.06 -1.98
CA LEU A 101 -3.39 3.66 -3.38
C LEU A 101 -4.85 3.79 -3.84
N PHE A 102 -5.05 4.39 -5.01
CA PHE A 102 -6.34 4.51 -5.66
C PHE A 102 -6.68 3.27 -6.48
N GLY A 103 -7.96 2.99 -6.59
CA GLY A 103 -8.51 1.89 -7.36
C GLY A 103 -10.01 2.01 -7.50
N LEU A 104 -10.58 0.99 -8.10
CA LEU A 104 -12.02 0.79 -8.29
C LEU A 104 -12.47 -0.31 -7.34
N SER A 105 -13.55 -0.09 -6.58
CA SER A 105 -14.24 -1.19 -5.89
C SER A 105 -14.97 -2.08 -6.90
N ASN A 106 -15.42 -3.25 -6.46
CA ASN A 106 -16.06 -4.25 -7.31
C ASN A 106 -17.17 -3.72 -8.26
N PRO A 107 -18.11 -2.84 -7.84
CA PRO A 107 -19.11 -2.25 -8.74
C PRO A 107 -18.59 -1.12 -9.66
N GLN A 108 -17.35 -0.66 -9.50
CA GLN A 108 -16.78 0.44 -10.29
C GLN A 108 -15.91 -0.04 -11.47
N GLY A 109 -15.35 -1.26 -11.42
CA GLY A 109 -14.53 -1.82 -12.50
C GLY A 109 -15.27 -2.85 -13.34
N ASN A 110 -15.13 -2.81 -14.68
CA ASN A 110 -15.82 -3.75 -15.58
C ASN A 110 -15.37 -5.21 -15.40
N HIS A 111 -14.15 -5.44 -14.90
CA HIS A 111 -13.64 -6.76 -14.48
C HIS A 111 -13.55 -6.91 -12.95
N GLY A 112 -14.16 -5.99 -12.18
CA GLY A 112 -14.24 -6.00 -10.73
C GLY A 112 -13.23 -5.09 -10.02
N GLU A 113 -12.86 -5.46 -8.80
CA GLU A 113 -11.96 -4.72 -7.92
C GLU A 113 -10.54 -4.61 -8.52
N SER A 114 -10.02 -3.37 -8.64
CA SER A 114 -8.83 -3.11 -9.47
C SER A 114 -8.05 -1.88 -8.98
N ILE A 115 -6.81 -2.05 -8.52
CA ILE A 115 -5.90 -0.93 -8.19
C ILE A 115 -5.47 -0.25 -9.51
N LYS A 116 -5.55 1.09 -9.58
CA LYS A 116 -5.28 1.86 -10.80
C LYS A 116 -3.96 2.64 -10.75
N GLU A 117 -3.03 2.18 -9.92
CA GLU A 117 -1.65 2.66 -9.84
C GLU A 117 -0.74 1.83 -10.76
N CYS A 118 0.20 2.47 -11.45
CA CYS A 118 1.17 1.76 -12.29
C CYS A 118 2.54 1.68 -11.61
N HIS A 119 3.03 0.45 -11.43
CA HIS A 119 4.34 0.17 -10.85
C HIS A 119 5.37 0.00 -11.97
N PHE A 120 6.29 0.96 -12.08
CA PHE A 120 7.38 0.98 -13.06
C PHE A 120 8.71 1.31 -12.35
N HIS A 121 9.79 1.52 -13.12
CA HIS A 121 11.12 1.85 -12.60
C HIS A 121 11.71 3.11 -13.28
N LEU A 122 11.53 4.28 -12.64
CA LEU A 122 12.39 5.47 -12.58
C LEU A 122 12.26 6.69 -13.56
N ASP A 123 11.94 7.84 -12.93
CA ASP A 123 12.13 9.29 -13.25
C ASP A 123 11.14 9.99 -14.23
N ASN A 124 10.65 11.24 -14.05
CA ASN A 124 10.50 12.22 -12.91
C ASN A 124 9.71 13.49 -13.44
N THR A 125 8.93 14.36 -12.78
CA THR A 125 8.56 14.75 -11.38
C THR A 125 7.01 15.03 -11.25
N PRO A 126 6.35 15.08 -10.06
CA PRO A 126 4.88 15.29 -9.95
C PRO A 126 4.42 16.62 -10.53
N SER A 127 3.56 16.60 -11.56
CA SER A 127 3.13 17.84 -12.23
C SER A 127 1.75 17.79 -12.92
N LYS A 128 0.99 16.69 -12.77
CA LYS A 128 -0.40 16.55 -13.24
C LYS A 128 -1.31 16.05 -12.11
N LYS A 129 -2.59 16.45 -12.19
CA LYS A 129 -3.68 15.88 -11.40
C LYS A 129 -3.95 14.45 -11.86
N PHE A 130 -4.13 13.52 -10.93
CA PHE A 130 -4.38 12.12 -11.27
C PHE A 130 -5.82 11.94 -11.83
N PRO A 131 -6.04 11.11 -12.87
CA PRO A 131 -7.30 11.04 -13.62
C PRO A 131 -8.41 10.21 -12.93
N TYR A 132 -8.68 10.46 -11.64
CA TYR A 132 -9.61 9.66 -10.82
C TYR A 132 -10.99 9.45 -11.45
N GLN A 133 -11.64 10.53 -11.89
CA GLN A 133 -13.01 10.46 -12.42
C GLN A 133 -13.07 9.80 -13.81
N ASP A 134 -12.07 10.03 -14.65
CA ASP A 134 -11.99 9.43 -15.99
C ASP A 134 -11.85 7.90 -15.91
N LEU A 135 -11.03 7.42 -14.96
CA LEU A 135 -10.90 6.00 -14.64
C LEU A 135 -12.20 5.38 -14.11
N ILE A 136 -13.01 6.11 -13.34
CA ILE A 136 -14.31 5.64 -12.85
C ILE A 136 -15.32 5.61 -13.99
N ASP A 137 -15.52 6.73 -14.67
CA ASP A 137 -16.56 6.92 -15.69
C ASP A 137 -16.41 5.96 -16.86
N GLU A 138 -15.18 5.75 -17.35
CA GLU A 138 -14.94 4.92 -18.53
C GLU A 138 -14.94 3.42 -18.20
N ASN A 139 -14.45 2.99 -17.03
CA ASN A 139 -14.61 1.60 -16.61
C ASN A 139 -16.09 1.27 -16.30
N ALA A 140 -16.88 2.21 -15.76
CA ALA A 140 -18.31 2.02 -15.53
C ALA A 140 -19.15 1.95 -16.82
N ARG A 141 -18.68 2.50 -17.95
CA ARG A 141 -19.32 2.37 -19.27
C ARG A 141 -19.00 1.06 -19.98
N ARG A 142 -17.85 0.44 -19.68
CA ARG A 142 -17.35 -0.73 -20.40
C ARG A 142 -18.03 -2.02 -19.98
N GLY A 143 -18.34 -2.86 -20.96
CA GLY A 143 -18.88 -4.18 -20.75
C GLY A 143 -17.81 -5.19 -20.34
N ARG A 144 -18.27 -6.38 -19.95
CA ARG A 144 -17.40 -7.51 -19.58
C ARG A 144 -16.52 -8.03 -20.72
N GLN A 145 -16.92 -7.80 -21.98
CA GLN A 145 -16.15 -8.19 -23.17
C GLN A 145 -15.10 -7.14 -23.56
N ASP A 146 -15.22 -5.91 -23.06
CA ASP A 146 -14.27 -4.85 -23.30
C ASP A 146 -13.05 -5.01 -22.38
N ARG A 147 -11.91 -4.45 -22.80
CA ARG A 147 -10.70 -4.41 -21.97
C ARG A 147 -10.87 -3.35 -20.88
N GLU A 148 -10.43 -3.64 -19.65
CA GLU A 148 -10.28 -2.62 -18.60
C GLU A 148 -9.62 -1.35 -19.17
N TYR A 149 -10.10 -0.19 -18.72
CA TYR A 149 -9.43 1.09 -18.96
C TYR A 149 -8.40 1.31 -17.86
N GLN A 150 -7.12 1.36 -18.25
CA GLN A 150 -6.00 1.49 -17.32
C GLN A 150 -5.44 2.91 -17.33
N LEU A 151 -4.64 3.26 -16.31
CA LEU A 151 -3.99 4.57 -16.19
C LEU A 151 -3.16 4.93 -17.43
N LEU A 152 -2.58 3.95 -18.12
CA LEU A 152 -1.88 4.12 -19.40
C LEU A 152 -2.78 4.68 -20.52
N ASP A 153 -4.05 4.24 -20.59
CA ASP A 153 -4.99 4.62 -21.66
C ASP A 153 -5.45 6.08 -21.53
N THR A 154 -5.41 6.65 -20.32
CA THR A 154 -5.80 8.04 -20.02
C THR A 154 -4.90 9.09 -20.67
N GLY A 155 -3.73 8.70 -21.19
CA GLY A 155 -2.74 9.62 -21.73
C GLY A 155 -2.06 10.52 -20.69
N VAL A 156 -2.24 10.28 -19.38
CA VAL A 156 -1.57 11.06 -18.32
C VAL A 156 -0.04 11.07 -18.50
N PHE A 157 0.52 9.93 -18.92
CA PHE A 157 1.93 9.70 -19.19
C PHE A 157 2.47 10.33 -20.50
N ASN A 158 1.61 10.85 -21.40
CA ASN A 158 2.01 11.34 -22.73
C ASN A 158 3.00 12.53 -22.71
N GLU A 159 3.19 13.17 -21.56
CA GLU A 159 4.14 14.27 -21.34
C GLU A 159 5.30 13.90 -20.41
N SER A 160 5.44 12.61 -20.04
CA SER A 160 6.44 12.12 -19.07
C SER A 160 6.39 12.85 -17.71
N LYS A 161 5.18 13.03 -17.16
CA LYS A 161 4.89 13.81 -15.94
C LYS A 161 4.51 12.92 -14.75
N TYR A 162 5.40 12.03 -14.38
CA TYR A 162 5.29 11.07 -13.27
C TYR A 162 6.59 11.06 -12.46
N TRP A 163 6.63 10.40 -11.31
CA TRP A 163 7.84 10.31 -10.50
C TRP A 163 7.86 9.04 -9.67
N ASP A 164 9.05 8.72 -9.19
CA ASP A 164 9.31 7.59 -8.34
C ASP A 164 9.63 8.07 -6.94
N ILE A 165 9.30 7.22 -5.98
CA ILE A 165 9.45 7.48 -4.55
C ILE A 165 10.24 6.30 -4.02
N PHE A 166 11.46 6.55 -3.56
CA PHE A 166 12.20 5.60 -2.74
C PHE A 166 11.77 5.78 -1.28
N ILE A 167 11.59 4.65 -0.59
CA ILE A 167 11.31 4.60 0.85
C ILE A 167 12.18 3.47 1.38
N GLU A 168 13.27 3.82 2.04
CA GLU A 168 14.15 2.86 2.72
C GLU A 168 13.76 2.80 4.20
N THR A 169 13.35 1.61 4.67
CA THR A 169 12.98 1.37 6.07
C THR A 169 14.05 0.51 6.74
N GLY A 170 14.92 1.15 7.52
CA GLY A 170 15.97 0.50 8.30
C GLY A 170 15.51 0.19 9.73
N LYS A 171 15.92 -0.96 10.26
CA LYS A 171 15.87 -1.23 11.71
C LYS A 171 17.29 -1.14 12.24
N GLU A 172 17.47 -0.49 13.37
CA GLU A 172 18.76 -0.49 14.03
C GLU A 172 19.04 -1.85 14.68
N GLU A 173 20.32 -2.14 14.91
CA GLU A 173 20.75 -3.44 15.45
C GLU A 173 20.76 -3.47 17.00
N ASP A 174 20.93 -2.31 17.65
CA ASP A 174 21.13 -2.21 19.10
C ASP A 174 19.93 -1.67 19.90
N ASP A 175 18.91 -1.10 19.24
CA ASP A 175 17.61 -0.79 19.85
C ASP A 175 16.48 -1.47 19.04
N GLU A 176 15.53 -2.09 19.73
CA GLU A 176 14.37 -2.75 19.12
C GLU A 176 13.16 -1.82 18.93
N GLU A 177 13.15 -0.65 19.57
CA GLU A 177 12.14 0.39 19.34
C GLU A 177 12.49 1.28 18.13
N GLU A 178 13.75 1.35 17.72
CA GLU A 178 14.22 2.30 16.70
C GLU A 178 13.99 1.80 15.27
N ILE A 179 13.36 2.66 14.46
CA ILE A 179 13.16 2.48 13.03
C ILE A 179 13.55 3.76 12.27
N SER A 180 14.47 3.60 11.33
CA SER A 180 15.00 4.64 10.46
C SER A 180 14.24 4.69 9.13
N PHE A 181 13.91 5.90 8.67
CA PHE A 181 13.25 6.14 7.38
C PHE A 181 14.12 7.06 6.52
N ARG A 182 14.25 6.76 5.22
CA ARG A 182 15.08 7.50 4.26
C ARG A 182 14.47 7.55 2.86
#